data_AF-A0A949YC03-F1
#
_entry.id   AF-A0A949YC03-F1
#
_cell.length_a   1.000
_cell.length_b   1.000
_cell.length_c   1.000
_cell.angle_alpha   90.00
_cell.angle_beta   90.00
_cell.angle_gamma   90.00
#
_symmetry.space_group_name_H-M   'P 1'
#
loop_
_entity.id
_entity.type
_entity.pdbx_description
1 polymer ?
#
loop_
_entity_poly.entity_id
_entity_poly.type
_entity_poly.pdbx_seq_one_letter_code
_entity_poly.pdbx_strand_id
1 'polypeptide(L)'
;MHRGRFLTALLLVAIAIPALSRADVWAPVGRVVHASYGVYGHYIDVTGIVRRYALPAAEMDVENKTFGFDPYKGETKYLNLVIDTPRGRFRRVYQEGDTIRFWGY
;
A
#
# COMPACT_ATOMS: atom_id res chain seq x y z
N MET A 1 56.19 -5.72 -14.73
CA MET A 1 54.86 -5.42 -15.31
C MET A 1 53.91 -6.57 -14.96
N HIS A 2 52.77 -6.22 -14.37
CA HIS A 2 51.82 -7.11 -13.69
C HIS A 2 51.10 -8.13 -14.59
N ARG A 3 50.68 -9.24 -13.94
CA ARG A 3 49.31 -9.84 -13.88
C ARG A 3 49.44 -11.37 -13.92
N GLY A 4 48.90 -12.17 -13.03
CA GLY A 4 47.98 -11.99 -11.92
C GLY A 4 47.49 -13.39 -11.53
N ARG A 5 47.10 -13.60 -10.27
CA ARG A 5 46.24 -14.69 -9.80
C ARG A 5 46.03 -14.55 -8.30
N PHE A 6 45.06 -13.72 -7.92
CA PHE A 6 44.52 -13.74 -6.56
C PHE A 6 43.23 -14.56 -6.61
N LEU A 7 43.33 -15.80 -6.14
CA LEU A 7 42.19 -16.55 -5.66
C LEU A 7 41.81 -15.91 -4.32
N THR A 8 40.67 -15.23 -4.25
CA THR A 8 40.13 -14.80 -2.96
C THR A 8 38.65 -15.07 -2.93
N ALA A 9 38.27 -15.74 -1.84
CA ALA A 9 37.03 -16.42 -1.57
C ALA A 9 35.78 -15.58 -1.84
N LEU A 10 34.80 -16.28 -2.38
CA LEU A 10 33.39 -15.94 -2.46
C LEU A 10 32.86 -15.65 -1.04
N LEU A 11 32.68 -14.38 -0.67
CA LEU A 11 31.94 -14.03 0.54
C LEU A 11 30.45 -13.99 0.18
N LEU A 12 29.77 -15.12 0.37
CA LEU A 12 28.30 -15.16 0.43
C LEU A 12 27.88 -14.44 1.71
N VAL A 13 27.71 -13.11 1.65
CA VAL A 13 26.84 -12.45 2.61
C VAL A 13 25.43 -12.85 2.20
N ALA A 14 24.91 -13.91 2.81
CA ALA A 14 23.48 -14.11 2.92
C ALA A 14 22.95 -12.94 3.75
N ILE A 15 22.74 -11.79 3.11
CA ILE A 15 21.85 -10.78 3.65
C ILE A 15 20.52 -11.52 3.73
N ALA A 16 20.13 -11.92 4.94
CA ALA A 16 18.76 -12.23 5.24
C ALA A 16 17.98 -11.05 4.65
N ILE A 17 17.33 -11.26 3.50
CA ILE A 17 16.44 -10.26 2.92
C ILE A 17 15.48 -10.00 4.08
N PRO A 18 15.53 -8.84 4.77
CA PRO A 18 14.47 -8.55 5.71
C PRO A 18 13.22 -8.66 4.84
N ALA A 19 12.25 -9.49 5.24
CA ALA A 19 10.95 -9.51 4.60
C ALA A 19 10.57 -8.04 4.50
N LEU A 20 10.70 -7.48 3.30
CA LEU A 20 10.85 -6.05 3.09
C LEU A 20 9.64 -5.44 3.76
N SER A 21 9.81 -4.77 4.91
CA SER A 21 8.71 -4.12 5.63
C SER A 21 7.92 -3.41 4.55
N ARG A 22 6.67 -3.82 4.31
CA ARG A 22 5.88 -3.35 3.17
C ARG A 22 5.90 -1.83 3.22
N ALA A 23 6.77 -1.26 2.41
CA ALA A 23 7.36 0.03 2.69
C ALA A 23 6.27 1.09 2.64
N ASP A 24 6.24 1.99 3.63
CA ASP A 24 5.46 3.23 3.71
C ASP A 24 4.59 3.48 2.48
N VAL A 25 3.43 2.84 2.46
CA VAL A 25 2.50 2.91 1.35
C VAL A 25 1.79 4.26 1.47
N TRP A 26 1.81 5.09 0.44
CA TRP A 26 1.28 6.46 0.54
C TRP A 26 0.11 6.73 -0.41
N ALA A 27 -0.71 7.71 -0.03
CA ALA A 27 -1.75 8.33 -0.84
C ALA A 27 -1.70 9.86 -0.68
N PRO A 28 -2.03 10.64 -1.73
CA PRO A 28 -2.12 12.08 -1.57
C PRO A 28 -3.36 12.49 -0.79
N VAL A 29 -3.26 13.60 -0.06
CA VAL A 29 -4.45 14.30 0.43
C VAL A 29 -5.20 14.90 -0.75
N GLY A 30 -6.53 14.78 -0.75
CA GLY A 30 -7.38 15.30 -1.81
C GLY A 30 -8.82 14.84 -1.67
N ARG A 31 -9.64 15.09 -2.71
CA ARG A 31 -11.03 14.66 -2.72
C ARG A 31 -11.10 13.19 -3.09
N VAL A 32 -11.35 12.32 -2.11
CA VAL A 32 -11.64 10.90 -2.37
C VAL A 32 -12.95 10.79 -3.15
N VAL A 33 -12.85 10.39 -4.41
CA VAL A 33 -14.00 10.28 -5.32
C VAL A 33 -14.58 8.87 -5.34
N HIS A 34 -13.76 7.85 -5.14
CA HIS A 34 -14.20 6.46 -5.08
C HIS A 34 -13.21 5.62 -4.28
N ALA A 35 -13.73 4.73 -3.45
CA ALA A 35 -12.97 3.67 -2.84
C ALA A 35 -13.82 2.40 -2.72
N SER A 36 -13.29 1.26 -3.16
CA SER A 36 -13.95 -0.05 -3.03
C SER A 36 -12.99 -1.08 -2.44
N TYR A 37 -13.45 -1.86 -1.46
CA TYR A 37 -12.65 -2.88 -0.78
C TYR A 37 -13.24 -4.27 -1.02
N GLY A 38 -12.41 -5.21 -1.47
CA GLY A 38 -12.86 -6.57 -1.74
C GLY A 38 -12.02 -7.34 -2.75
N VAL A 39 -12.58 -8.44 -3.26
CA VAL A 39 -11.92 -9.37 -4.21
C VAL A 39 -12.97 -10.21 -4.96
N TYR A 40 -12.61 -10.75 -6.13
CA TYR A 40 -13.44 -11.68 -6.92
C TYR A 40 -14.88 -11.21 -7.18
N GLY A 41 -15.09 -9.91 -7.39
CA GLY A 41 -16.42 -9.34 -7.63
C GLY A 41 -17.23 -9.04 -6.36
N HIS A 42 -16.74 -9.45 -5.18
CA HIS A 42 -17.30 -9.08 -3.89
C HIS A 42 -16.61 -7.81 -3.39
N TYR A 43 -17.21 -6.64 -3.69
CA TYR A 43 -16.69 -5.34 -3.29
C TYR A 43 -17.70 -4.56 -2.48
N ILE A 44 -17.21 -3.85 -1.46
CA ILE A 44 -17.99 -2.90 -0.66
C ILE A 44 -17.47 -1.49 -0.94
N ASP A 45 -18.37 -0.54 -1.14
CA ASP A 45 -18.01 0.88 -1.21
C ASP A 45 -17.59 1.37 0.18
N VAL A 46 -16.34 1.78 0.30
CA VAL A 46 -15.73 2.30 1.54
C VAL A 46 -15.33 3.77 1.38
N THR A 47 -15.83 4.46 0.35
CA THR A 47 -15.50 5.86 0.02
C THR A 47 -15.69 6.79 1.21
N GLY A 48 -16.80 6.64 1.92
CA GLY A 48 -17.12 7.46 3.11
C GLY A 48 -16.19 7.22 4.30
N ILE A 49 -15.58 6.03 4.40
CA ILE A 49 -14.62 5.69 5.45
C ILE A 49 -13.27 6.30 5.10
N VAL A 50 -12.77 6.06 3.89
CA VAL A 50 -11.47 6.59 3.43
C VAL A 50 -11.43 8.12 3.47
N ARG A 51 -12.55 8.81 3.20
CA ARG A 51 -12.65 10.27 3.34
C ARG A 51 -12.29 10.79 4.73
N ARG A 52 -12.50 10.00 5.79
CA ARG A 52 -12.17 10.38 7.17
C ARG A 52 -10.67 10.33 7.43
N TYR A 53 -9.94 9.52 6.66
CA TYR A 53 -8.50 9.33 6.78
C TYR A 53 -7.69 10.15 5.77
N ALA A 54 -8.31 10.66 4.71
CA ALA A 54 -7.63 11.46 3.68
C ALA A 54 -7.28 12.89 4.17
N LEU A 55 -6.62 12.97 5.33
CA LEU A 55 -6.17 14.16 6.01
C LEU A 55 -4.64 14.16 6.07
N PRO A 56 -3.98 15.33 6.14
CA PRO A 56 -2.52 15.39 6.24
C PRO A 56 -1.98 14.61 7.45
N ALA A 57 -0.93 13.81 7.22
CA ALA A 57 -0.25 12.99 8.23
C ALA A 57 -1.13 11.94 8.93
N ALA A 58 -2.32 11.66 8.41
CA ALA A 58 -3.14 10.55 8.88
C ALA A 58 -2.65 9.23 8.27
N GLU A 59 -2.91 8.14 9.00
CA GLU A 59 -2.63 6.78 8.57
C GLU A 59 -3.92 5.95 8.62
N MET A 60 -4.04 5.00 7.70
CA MET A 60 -5.17 4.09 7.61
C MET A 60 -4.70 2.70 7.23
N ASP A 61 -5.07 1.72 8.05
CA ASP A 61 -4.82 0.32 7.74
C ASP A 61 -5.86 -0.21 6.74
N VAL A 62 -5.39 -0.93 5.73
CA VAL A 62 -6.26 -1.60 4.76
C VAL A 62 -6.68 -2.94 5.32
N GLU A 63 -7.71 -2.94 6.17
CA GLU A 63 -8.15 -4.12 6.90
C GLU A 63 -9.68 -4.15 7.13
N ASN A 64 -10.22 -5.35 7.33
CA ASN A 64 -11.64 -5.56 7.62
C ASN A 64 -12.10 -4.75 8.86
N LYS A 65 -11.24 -4.58 9.88
CA LYS A 65 -11.56 -3.84 11.10
C LYS A 65 -11.73 -2.33 10.85
N THR A 66 -10.83 -1.74 10.07
CA THR A 66 -10.90 -0.32 9.67
C THR A 66 -12.17 -0.04 8.86
N PHE A 67 -12.56 -0.94 7.96
CA PHE A 67 -13.78 -0.77 7.16
C PHE A 67 -15.06 -1.26 7.85
N GLY A 68 -14.95 -2.07 8.90
CA GLY A 68 -16.09 -2.64 9.64
C GLY A 68 -16.77 -3.83 8.96
N PHE A 69 -16.23 -4.33 7.84
CA PHE A 69 -16.83 -5.40 7.04
C PHE A 69 -15.76 -6.35 6.50
N ASP A 70 -16.15 -7.61 6.32
CA ASP A 70 -15.41 -8.61 5.56
C ASP A 70 -16.19 -8.93 4.27
N PRO A 71 -15.77 -8.43 3.10
CA PRO A 71 -16.50 -8.66 1.85
C PRO A 71 -16.38 -10.09 1.33
N TYR A 72 -15.34 -10.83 1.72
CA TYR A 72 -15.08 -12.19 1.24
C TYR A 72 -14.06 -12.91 2.15
N LYS A 73 -14.55 -13.82 3.00
CA LYS A 73 -13.76 -14.45 4.06
C LYS A 73 -12.68 -15.38 3.51
N GLY A 74 -11.51 -15.35 4.15
CA GLY A 74 -10.40 -16.29 3.89
C GLY A 74 -9.50 -15.92 2.71
N GLU A 75 -9.84 -14.87 1.96
CA GLU A 75 -9.03 -14.37 0.85
C GLU A 75 -8.40 -13.04 1.19
N THR A 76 -7.29 -12.70 0.51
CA THR A 76 -6.71 -11.36 0.55
C THR A 76 -7.56 -10.39 -0.26
N LYS A 77 -7.90 -9.24 0.33
CA LYS A 77 -8.73 -8.21 -0.31
C LYS A 77 -7.85 -7.07 -0.81
N TYR A 78 -8.43 -6.25 -1.67
CA TYR A 78 -7.77 -5.09 -2.23
C TYR A 78 -8.63 -3.84 -2.10
N LEU A 79 -8.01 -2.73 -1.75
CA LEU A 79 -8.61 -1.41 -1.79
C LEU A 79 -8.27 -0.74 -3.12
N ASN A 80 -9.28 -0.50 -3.96
CA ASN A 80 -9.15 0.35 -5.13
C ASN A 80 -9.47 1.79 -4.73
N LEU A 81 -8.50 2.69 -4.79
CA LEU A 81 -8.64 4.08 -4.34
C LEU A 81 -8.47 5.06 -5.49
N VAL A 82 -9.38 6.04 -5.55
CA VAL A 82 -9.33 7.15 -6.50
C VAL A 82 -9.49 8.48 -5.76
N ILE A 83 -8.53 9.39 -5.97
CA ILE A 83 -8.49 10.71 -5.35
C ILE A 83 -8.30 11.77 -6.44
N ASP A 84 -9.14 12.80 -6.42
CA ASP A 84 -8.92 14.01 -7.21
C ASP A 84 -8.05 14.99 -6.42
N THR A 85 -7.02 15.50 -7.10
CA THR A 85 -6.00 16.38 -6.52
C THR A 85 -5.78 17.57 -7.47
N PRO A 86 -5.17 18.69 -7.02
CA PRO A 86 -4.83 19.79 -7.90
C PRO A 86 -3.91 19.40 -9.07
N ARG A 87 -3.12 18.32 -8.92
CA ARG A 87 -2.22 17.79 -9.97
C ARG A 87 -2.91 16.78 -10.89
N GLY A 88 -4.19 16.49 -10.67
CA GLY A 88 -4.96 15.51 -11.44
C GLY A 88 -5.47 14.35 -10.59
N ARG A 89 -5.86 13.26 -11.26
CA ARG A 89 -6.56 12.14 -10.63
C ARG A 89 -5.59 11.02 -10.27
N PHE A 90 -5.38 10.81 -8.97
CA PHE A 90 -4.60 9.71 -8.41
C PHE A 90 -5.45 8.43 -8.36
N ARG A 91 -4.86 7.32 -8.78
CA ARG A 91 -5.47 5.98 -8.71
C ARG A 91 -4.44 4.98 -8.21
N ARG A 92 -4.80 4.16 -7.23
CA ARG A 92 -3.93 3.11 -6.73
C ARG A 92 -4.73 1.96 -6.15
N VAL A 93 -4.16 0.77 -6.24
CA VAL A 93 -4.64 -0.43 -5.55
C VAL A 93 -3.71 -0.73 -4.40
N TYR A 94 -4.28 -1.02 -3.25
CA TYR A 94 -3.59 -1.42 -2.03
C TYR A 94 -4.06 -2.79 -1.62
N GLN A 95 -3.16 -3.57 -1.02
CA GLN A 95 -3.47 -4.91 -0.55
C GLN A 95 -3.90 -4.86 0.92
N GLU A 96 -4.74 -5.79 1.33
CA GLU A 96 -5.01 -6.00 2.76
C GLU A 96 -3.70 -6.20 3.55
N GLY A 97 -3.62 -5.54 4.69
CA GLY A 97 -2.42 -5.46 5.53
C GLY A 97 -1.45 -4.34 5.17
N ASP A 98 -1.73 -3.52 4.15
CA ASP A 98 -1.00 -2.27 3.92
C ASP A 98 -1.45 -1.20 4.91
N THR A 99 -0.52 -0.36 5.38
CA THR A 99 -0.82 0.90 6.10
C THR A 99 -0.59 2.07 5.16
N ILE A 100 -1.64 2.82 4.86
CA ILE A 100 -1.59 3.97 3.96
C ILE A 100 -1.32 5.24 4.76
N ARG A 101 -0.21 5.92 4.47
CA ARG A 101 0.08 7.27 4.97
C ARG A 101 -0.41 8.32 3.98
N PHE A 102 -1.25 9.24 4.48
CA PHE A 102 -1.76 10.35 3.69
C PHE A 102 -0.85 11.57 3.81
N TRP A 103 -0.36 12.06 2.68
CA TRP A 103 0.57 13.20 2.64
C TRP A 103 0.17 14.26 1.62
N GLY A 104 0.57 15.50 1.88
CA GLY A 104 0.39 16.63 0.97
C GLY A 104 1.38 16.60 -0.21
N TYR A 105 1.07 17.38 -1.24
CA TYR A 105 1.92 17.54 -2.41
C TYR A 105 2.88 18.71 -2.33
#